data_AF-A0AAT9HKM5-F1
#
_entry.id   AF-A0AAT9HKM5-F1
#
_cell.length_a   1.000
_cell.length_b   1.000
_cell.length_c   1.000
_cell.angle_alpha   90.00
_cell.angle_beta   90.00
_cell.angle_gamma   90.00
#
_symmetry.space_group_name_H-M   'P 1'
#
loop_
_entity.id
_entity.type
_entity.pdbx_description
1 polymer ?
#
loop_
_entity_poly.entity_id
_entity_poly.type
_entity_poly.pdbx_seq_one_letter_code
_entity_poly.pdbx_strand_id
1 'polypeptide(L)'
;MTTVHDHRKLGRELGLFDTDPLIGAGLPYWLPDGAAVRHTLEEYIRAAERRAGYQHVYSPVLGKRELYEISGHWAHYSDDMFPRWTSAGSRSSCGRACAPITQ
;
A
#
# COMPACT_ATOMS: atom_id res chain seq x y z
N MET A 1 -9.79 21.32 26.48
CA MET A 1 -9.97 21.38 25.01
C MET A 1 -9.01 20.39 24.37
N THR A 2 -9.37 19.12 24.25
CA THR A 2 -8.59 18.16 23.46
C THR A 2 -8.89 18.41 21.99
N THR A 3 -8.08 19.24 21.34
CA THR A 3 -8.10 19.36 19.88
C THR A 3 -7.71 18.01 19.31
N VAL A 4 -8.63 17.36 18.61
CA VAL A 4 -8.33 16.16 17.82
C VAL A 4 -7.29 16.56 16.78
N HIS A 5 -6.06 16.08 16.94
CA HIS A 5 -4.96 16.29 16.01
C HIS A 5 -5.15 15.36 14.80
N ASP A 6 -6.06 15.75 13.91
CA ASP A 6 -6.30 15.00 12.67
C ASP A 6 -5.06 15.07 11.78
N HIS A 7 -4.42 13.92 11.57
CA HIS A 7 -3.21 13.78 10.76
C HIS A 7 -3.42 14.22 9.30
N ARG A 8 -4.64 14.21 8.77
CA ARG A 8 -4.95 14.67 7.42
C ARG A 8 -4.83 16.18 7.31
N LYS A 9 -5.30 16.89 8.34
CA LYS A 9 -5.21 18.35 8.42
C LYS A 9 -3.76 18.76 8.65
N LEU A 10 -3.13 18.21 9.67
CA LEU A 10 -1.73 18.53 10.01
C LEU A 10 -0.76 18.12 8.90
N GLY A 11 -0.96 16.96 8.29
CA GLY A 11 -0.10 16.47 7.22
C GLY A 11 -0.08 17.39 5.99
N ARG A 12 -1.22 18.02 5.68
CA ARG A 12 -1.31 19.02 4.60
C ARG A 12 -0.75 20.37 5.03
N GLU A 13 -1.07 20.84 6.23
CA GLU A 13 -0.56 22.12 6.77
C GLU A 13 0.98 22.12 6.90
N LEU A 14 1.58 20.97 7.19
CA LEU A 14 3.02 20.78 7.33
C LEU A 14 3.70 20.27 6.05
N GLY A 15 2.98 20.11 4.93
CA GLY A 15 3.58 19.64 3.68
C GLY A 15 4.21 18.25 3.75
N LEU A 16 3.62 17.31 4.51
CA LEU A 16 4.12 15.96 4.68
C LEU A 16 3.66 15.00 3.57
N PHE A 17 2.39 15.08 3.19
CA PHE A 17 1.82 14.24 2.12
C PHE A 17 0.62 14.95 1.49
N ASP A 18 0.26 14.51 0.29
CA ASP A 18 -0.98 14.92 -0.35
C ASP A 18 -1.62 13.78 -1.16
N THR A 19 -2.77 14.05 -1.74
CA THR A 19 -3.59 13.12 -2.51
C THR A 19 -4.08 13.80 -3.78
N ASP A 20 -4.05 13.11 -4.91
CA ASP A 20 -4.56 13.62 -6.18
C ASP A 20 -5.60 12.64 -6.76
N PRO A 21 -6.80 13.10 -7.16
CA PRO A 21 -7.79 12.25 -7.84
C PRO A 21 -7.24 11.50 -9.07
N LEU A 22 -6.27 12.08 -9.80
CA LEU A 22 -5.62 11.44 -10.95
C LEU A 22 -4.73 10.26 -10.57
N ILE A 23 -4.15 10.26 -9.36
CA ILE A 23 -3.34 9.15 -8.85
C ILE A 23 -4.27 8.04 -8.33
N GLY A 24 -5.40 8.40 -7.74
CA GLY A 24 -6.42 7.48 -7.26
C GLY A 24 -6.65 7.56 -5.74
N ALA A 25 -7.86 7.22 -5.32
CA ALA A 25 -8.23 7.22 -3.91
C ALA A 25 -7.45 6.15 -3.13
N GLY A 26 -6.98 6.50 -1.93
CA GLY A 26 -6.20 5.61 -1.07
C GLY A 26 -4.72 5.51 -1.44
N LEU A 27 -4.24 6.29 -2.42
CA LEU A 27 -2.84 6.31 -2.87
C LEU A 27 -2.19 7.68 -2.60
N PRO A 28 -1.92 8.04 -1.33
CA PRO A 28 -1.23 9.29 -1.01
C PRO A 28 0.22 9.24 -1.49
N TYR A 29 0.74 10.40 -1.89
CA TYR A 29 2.15 10.56 -2.21
C TYR A 29 2.83 11.40 -1.13
N TRP A 30 4.07 11.02 -0.82
CA TRP A 30 4.88 11.65 0.22
C TRP A 30 5.63 12.84 -0.36
N LEU A 31 5.42 14.01 0.23
CA LEU A 31 6.18 15.23 -0.07
C LEU A 31 7.55 15.16 0.61
N PRO A 32 8.53 16.02 0.27
CA PRO A 32 9.90 15.92 0.78
C PRO A 32 10.00 15.78 2.30
N ASP A 33 9.24 16.58 3.07
CA ASP A 33 9.28 16.56 4.53
C ASP A 33 8.68 15.27 5.10
N GLY A 34 7.58 14.79 4.53
CA GLY A 34 7.00 13.51 4.95
C GLY A 34 7.86 12.31 4.55
N ALA A 35 8.52 12.37 3.40
CA ALA A 35 9.48 11.37 2.98
C ALA A 35 10.68 11.31 3.94
N ALA A 36 11.18 12.47 4.40
CA ALA A 36 12.25 12.54 5.41
C ALA A 36 11.83 11.92 6.75
N VAL A 37 10.61 12.21 7.21
CA VAL A 37 10.05 11.60 8.43
C VAL A 37 9.95 10.08 8.28
N ARG A 38 9.36 9.61 7.17
CA ARG A 38 9.24 8.18 6.87
C ARG A 38 10.61 7.50 6.81
N HIS A 39 11.57 8.08 6.11
CA HIS A 39 12.91 7.54 5.98
C HIS A 39 13.59 7.39 7.34
N THR A 40 13.49 8.40 8.19
CA THR A 40 14.03 8.37 9.56
C THR A 40 13.45 7.21 10.38
N LEU A 41 12.14 6.96 10.27
CA LEU A 41 11.48 5.85 10.95
C LEU A 41 11.92 4.49 10.40
N GLU A 42 12.05 4.37 9.07
CA GLU A 42 12.56 3.16 8.41
C GLU A 42 14.01 2.85 8.83
N GLU A 43 14.89 3.85 8.92
CA GLU A 43 16.26 3.67 9.39
C GLU A 43 16.32 3.24 10.87
N TYR A 44 15.49 3.85 11.71
CA TYR A 44 15.38 3.50 13.13
C TYR A 44 15.03 2.02 13.31
N ILE A 45 13.97 1.54 12.65
CA ILE A 45 13.54 0.14 12.80
C ILE A 45 14.57 -0.84 12.22
N ARG A 46 15.13 -0.54 11.05
CA ARG A 46 16.20 -1.37 10.45
C ARG A 46 17.40 -1.50 11.39
N ALA A 47 17.77 -0.42 12.07
CA ALA A 47 18.86 -0.45 13.04
C ALA A 47 18.50 -1.27 14.29
N ALA A 48 17.26 -1.16 14.80
CA ALA A 48 16.78 -1.94 15.94
C ALA A 48 16.73 -3.44 15.63
N GLU A 49 16.18 -3.81 14.48
CA GLU A 49 16.09 -5.20 14.00
C GLU A 49 17.47 -5.83 13.80
N ARG A 50 18.44 -5.09 13.22
CA ARG A 50 19.83 -5.56 13.10
C ARG A 50 20.47 -5.84 14.46
N ARG A 51 20.26 -4.96 15.46
CA ARG A 51 20.76 -5.20 16.84
C ARG A 51 20.11 -6.41 17.49
N ALA A 52 18.87 -6.73 17.14
CA ALA A 52 18.15 -7.91 17.60
C ALA A 52 18.48 -9.19 16.79
N GLY A 53 19.38 -9.12 15.80
CA GLY A 53 19.82 -10.27 15.01
C GLY A 53 18.94 -10.64 13.82
N TYR A 54 17.98 -9.78 13.43
CA TYR A 54 17.14 -10.02 12.25
C TYR A 54 17.93 -9.84 10.95
N GLN A 55 17.71 -10.75 10.01
CA GLN A 55 18.28 -10.68 8.65
C GLN A 55 17.25 -10.12 7.69
N HIS A 56 17.54 -8.95 7.11
CA HIS A 56 16.66 -8.32 6.15
C HIS A 56 16.77 -8.99 4.77
N VAL A 57 15.63 -9.15 4.12
CA VAL A 57 15.51 -9.65 2.74
C VAL A 57 14.62 -8.72 1.91
N TYR A 58 14.69 -8.83 0.59
CA TYR A 58 13.80 -8.12 -0.34
C TYR A 58 13.01 -9.15 -1.14
N SER A 59 11.69 -9.15 -1.00
CA SER A 59 10.78 -10.00 -1.76
C SER A 59 9.95 -9.19 -2.76
N PRO A 60 9.52 -9.79 -3.88
CA PRO A 60 8.57 -9.14 -4.78
C PRO A 60 7.27 -8.73 -4.09
N VAL A 61 6.66 -7.63 -4.53
CA VAL A 61 5.36 -7.14 -4.02
C VAL A 61 4.16 -7.91 -4.61
N LEU A 62 4.39 -8.76 -5.60
CA LEU A 62 3.39 -9.60 -6.25
C LEU A 62 3.87 -11.05 -6.31
N GLY A 63 2.95 -12.00 -6.16
CA GLY A 63 3.18 -13.43 -6.33
C GLY A 63 2.24 -14.06 -7.35
N LYS A 64 2.52 -15.31 -7.73
CA LYS A 64 1.55 -16.11 -8.49
C LYS A 64 0.41 -16.57 -7.58
N ARG A 65 -0.75 -16.90 -8.16
CA ARG A 65 -1.94 -17.32 -7.42
C ARG A 65 -1.66 -18.48 -6.46
N GLU A 66 -0.84 -19.45 -6.89
CA GLU A 66 -0.50 -20.65 -6.12
C GLU A 66 0.12 -20.29 -4.76
N LEU A 67 0.88 -19.19 -4.66
CA LEU A 67 1.44 -18.72 -3.39
C LEU A 67 0.34 -18.34 -2.38
N TYR A 68 -0.70 -17.65 -2.87
CA TYR A 68 -1.83 -17.23 -2.05
C TYR A 68 -2.75 -18.40 -1.70
N GLU A 69 -2.83 -19.43 -2.55
CA GLU A 69 -3.55 -20.67 -2.24
C GLU A 69 -2.84 -21.49 -1.18
N ILE A 70 -1.52 -21.70 -1.33
CA ILE A 70 -0.71 -22.45 -0.36
C ILE A 70 -0.75 -21.80 1.03
N SER A 71 -0.70 -20.47 1.08
CA SER A 71 -0.77 -19.72 2.33
C SER A 71 -2.19 -19.57 2.89
N GLY A 72 -3.23 -20.03 2.17
CA GLY A 72 -4.64 -19.88 2.54
C GLY A 72 -5.23 -18.47 2.30
N HIS A 73 -4.42 -17.48 1.95
CA HIS A 73 -4.88 -16.10 1.72
C HIS A 73 -5.91 -16.02 0.58
N TRP A 74 -5.82 -16.87 -0.42
CA TRP A 74 -6.78 -16.87 -1.52
C TRP A 74 -8.20 -17.17 -1.04
N ALA A 75 -8.38 -18.09 -0.10
CA ALA A 75 -9.71 -18.46 0.39
C ALA A 75 -10.31 -17.40 1.33
N HIS A 76 -9.47 -16.59 1.99
CA HIS A 76 -9.90 -15.67 3.05
C HIS A 76 -9.89 -14.19 2.65
N TYR A 77 -9.05 -13.80 1.69
CA TYR A 77 -8.78 -12.39 1.37
C TYR A 77 -8.92 -12.07 -0.11
N SER A 78 -9.35 -13.00 -0.98
CA SER A 78 -9.45 -12.73 -2.43
C SER A 78 -10.31 -11.53 -2.78
N ASP A 79 -11.33 -11.25 -1.96
CA ASP A 79 -12.28 -10.16 -2.20
C ASP A 79 -11.69 -8.78 -1.84
N ASP A 80 -10.67 -8.74 -0.98
CA ASP A 80 -9.96 -7.52 -0.55
C ASP A 80 -8.63 -7.30 -1.30
N MET A 81 -8.23 -8.24 -2.17
CA MET A 81 -7.01 -8.14 -2.96
C MET A 81 -7.22 -7.32 -4.24
N PHE A 82 -6.16 -6.67 -4.73
CA PHE A 82 -6.18 -6.05 -6.05
C PHE A 82 -6.54 -7.09 -7.13
N PRO A 83 -7.34 -6.69 -8.15
CA PRO A 83 -7.70 -7.58 -9.24
C PRO A 83 -6.46 -8.17 -9.89
N ARG A 84 -6.53 -9.47 -10.18
CA ARG A 84 -5.44 -10.14 -10.88
C ARG A 84 -5.22 -9.53 -12.27
N TRP A 85 -3.96 -9.29 -12.61
CA TRP A 85 -3.59 -8.89 -13.95
C TRP A 85 -3.91 -10.02 -14.94
N THR A 86 -4.74 -9.73 -15.94
CA THR A 86 -4.98 -10.64 -17.06
C THR A 86 -4.36 -10.03 -18.32
N SER A 87 -3.47 -10.77 -18.98
CA SER A 87 -3.02 -10.39 -20.32
C SER A 87 -4.24 -10.28 -21.23
N ALA A 88 -4.33 -9.19 -21.98
CA ALA A 88 -5.47 -8.88 -22.85
C ALA A 88 -5.82 -10.08 -23.75
N GLY A 89 -6.87 -10.83 -23.35
CA GLY A 89 -7.26 -12.07 -24.01
C GLY A 89 -8.00 -13.07 -23.12
N SER A 90 -7.65 -13.19 -21.82
CA SER A 90 -8.40 -14.06 -20.91
C SER A 90 -9.55 -13.30 -20.24
N ARG A 91 -10.72 -13.28 -20.88
CA ARG A 91 -11.96 -12.88 -20.20
C ARG A 91 -12.25 -13.89 -19.09
N SER A 92 -12.07 -13.47 -17.86
CA SER A 92 -12.71 -14.10 -16.72
C SER A 92 -13.56 -13.05 -16.05
N SER A 93 -14.82 -13.40 -15.83
CA SER A 93 -15.82 -12.65 -15.09
C SER A 93 -15.23 -11.95 -13.86
N CYS A 94 -14.92 -10.67 -14.00
CA CYS A 94 -14.71 -9.82 -12.84
C CYS A 94 -16.10 -9.59 -12.23
N GLY A 95 -16.39 -10.26 -11.12
CA GLY A 95 -17.57 -9.95 -10.32
C GLY A 95 -17.42 -8.54 -9.75
N ARG A 96 -18.40 -7.66 -10.02
CA ARG A 96 -18.72 -6.31 -9.47
C ARG A 96 -17.63 -5.27 -9.15
N ALA A 97 -16.36 -5.62 -8.99
CA ALA A 97 -15.28 -4.70 -8.60
C ALA A 97 -14.52 -4.08 -9.79
N CYS A 98 -14.72 -4.60 -11.00
CA CYS A 98 -14.24 -3.92 -12.22
C CYS A 98 -15.34 -2.97 -12.72
N ALA A 99 -15.57 -1.87 -12.02
CA ALA A 99 -16.13 -0.71 -12.69
C ALA A 99 -15.07 -0.21 -13.69
N PRO A 100 -15.40 -0.03 -14.98
CA PRO A 100 -14.49 0.66 -15.87
C PRO A 100 -14.31 2.07 -15.31
N ILE A 101 -13.05 2.48 -15.13
CA ILE A 101 -12.70 3.90 -15.07
C ILE A 101 -13.06 4.44 -16.46
N THR A 102 -14.32 4.84 -16.60
CA THR A 102 -14.81 5.51 -17.80
C THR A 102 -14.29 6.94 -17.71
N GLN A 103 -13.76 7.43 -18.83
CA GLN A 103 -13.28 8.82 -18.99
C GLN A 103 -14.31 9.84 -18.52
#